data_AF-A0A7C6UVM7-F1
#
_entry.id   AF-A0A7C6UVM7-F1
#
_cell.length_a   1.000
_cell.length_b   1.000
_cell.length_c   1.000
_cell.angle_alpha   90.00
_cell.angle_beta   90.00
_cell.angle_gamma   90.00
#
_symmetry.space_group_name_H-M   'P 1'
#
loop_
_entity.id
_entity.type
_entity.pdbx_description
1 polymer ?
#
loop_
_entity_poly.entity_id
_entity_poly.type
_entity_poly.pdbx_seq_one_letter_code
_entity_poly.pdbx_strand_id
1 'polypeptide(L)'
;MDWERIMSDAEMIKNKLLLLNVNLSEAEKLGNYFSYKKYDERAINRYLRIMAESPPPRSKKTQRHYKGLQQIWREWRTNLKGEEKAIAWGWGVKLAHAGKR
;
A
#
# COMPACT_ATOMS: atom_id res chain seq x y z
N MET A 1 18.76 -6.99 -6.76
CA MET A 1 17.68 -6.05 -6.44
C MET A 1 17.40 -5.23 -7.68
N ASP A 2 16.24 -5.42 -8.30
CA ASP A 2 15.87 -4.77 -9.56
C ASP A 2 15.29 -3.37 -9.30
N TRP A 3 16.18 -2.37 -9.30
CA TRP A 3 15.81 -0.99 -8.97
C TRP A 3 14.88 -0.35 -10.00
N GLU A 4 15.04 -0.66 -11.29
CA GLU A 4 14.15 -0.14 -12.34
C GLU A 4 12.72 -0.64 -12.13
N ARG A 5 12.56 -1.93 -11.83
CA ARG A 5 11.25 -2.50 -11.52
C ARG A 5 10.66 -1.94 -10.23
N ILE A 6 11.47 -1.79 -9.19
CA ILE A 6 11.05 -1.18 -7.92
C ILE A 6 10.50 0.23 -8.15
N MET A 7 11.20 1.06 -8.92
CA MET A 7 10.78 2.43 -9.19
C MET A 7 9.55 2.49 -10.11
N SER A 8 9.47 1.63 -11.12
CA SER A 8 8.28 1.51 -11.98
C SER A 8 7.04 1.14 -11.17
N ASP A 9 7.15 0.14 -10.29
CA ASP A 9 6.06 -0.26 -9.40
C ASP A 9 5.72 0.85 -8.39
N ALA A 10 6.72 1.57 -7.87
CA ALA A 10 6.52 2.71 -6.97
C ALA A 10 5.71 3.83 -7.63
N GLU A 11 5.98 4.17 -8.90
CA GLU A 11 5.20 5.16 -9.65
C GLU A 11 3.77 4.72 -9.87
N MET A 12 3.54 3.45 -10.17
CA MET A 12 2.20 2.88 -10.30
C MET A 12 1.43 2.96 -8.98
N ILE A 13 2.07 2.61 -7.86
CA ILE A 13 1.50 2.72 -6.52
C ILE A 13 1.16 4.17 -6.20
N LYS A 14 2.08 5.12 -6.46
CA LYS A 14 1.85 6.57 -6.30
C LYS A 14 0.57 6.99 -7.03
N ASN A 15 0.47 6.67 -8.33
CA ASN A 15 -0.66 7.07 -9.16
C ASN A 15 -1.98 6.50 -8.61
N LYS A 16 -1.99 5.24 -8.18
CA LYS A 16 -3.17 4.60 -7.58
C LYS A 16 -3.56 5.21 -6.23
N LEU A 17 -2.59 5.51 -5.36
CA LEU A 17 -2.83 6.14 -4.05
C LEU A 17 -3.49 7.51 -4.21
N LEU A 18 -3.02 8.31 -5.17
CA LEU A 18 -3.58 9.62 -5.48
C LEU A 18 -4.98 9.50 -6.11
N LEU A 19 -5.13 8.65 -7.13
CA LEU A 19 -6.40 8.43 -7.82
C LEU A 19 -7.52 7.98 -6.88
N LEU A 20 -7.22 7.05 -5.96
CA LEU A 20 -8.19 6.52 -5.00
C LEU A 20 -8.35 7.42 -3.76
N ASN A 21 -7.62 8.55 -3.70
CA ASN A 21 -7.58 9.47 -2.57
C ASN A 21 -7.39 8.75 -1.23
N VAL A 22 -6.44 7.82 -1.20
CA VAL A 22 -6.10 7.04 0.00
C VAL A 22 -5.37 7.94 1.00
N ASN A 23 -5.63 7.73 2.29
CA ASN A 23 -4.86 8.38 3.34
C ASN A 23 -3.42 7.84 3.31
N LEU A 24 -2.46 8.71 2.98
CA LEU A 24 -1.06 8.31 2.85
C LEU A 24 -0.43 7.85 4.17
N SER A 25 -0.90 8.34 5.32
CA SER A 25 -0.47 7.83 6.64
C SER A 25 -0.92 6.38 6.84
N GLU A 26 -2.12 6.01 6.38
CA GLU A 26 -2.57 4.62 6.42
C GLU A 26 -1.81 3.73 5.42
N ALA A 27 -1.44 4.29 4.26
CA ALA A 27 -0.58 3.61 3.31
C ALA A 27 0.82 3.35 3.90
N GLU A 28 1.41 4.32 4.59
CA GLU A 28 2.71 4.18 5.25
C GLU A 28 2.67 3.09 6.34
N LYS A 29 1.63 3.10 7.18
CA LYS A 29 1.41 2.06 8.20
C LYS A 29 1.32 0.66 7.59
N LEU A 30 0.67 0.51 6.43
CA LEU A 30 0.61 -0.77 5.73
C LEU A 30 2.01 -1.28 5.36
N GLY A 31 2.86 -0.42 4.82
CA GLY A 31 4.25 -0.75 4.49
C GLY A 31 5.05 -1.15 5.73
N ASN A 32 4.92 -0.40 6.83
CA ASN A 32 5.58 -0.70 8.10
C ASN A 32 5.11 -2.04 8.68
N TYR A 33 3.82 -2.33 8.60
CA TYR A 33 3.26 -3.62 9.03
C TYR A 33 3.77 -4.78 8.17
N PHE A 34 3.92 -4.59 6.86
CA PHE A 34 4.49 -5.59 5.96
C PHE A 34 5.93 -5.94 6.33
N SER A 35 6.76 -4.92 6.57
CA SER A 35 8.14 -5.10 7.04
C SER A 35 8.19 -5.77 8.42
N TYR A 36 7.33 -5.36 9.36
CA TYR A 36 7.23 -5.97 10.69
C TYR A 36 6.87 -7.46 10.62
N LYS A 37 5.96 -7.84 9.71
CA LYS A 37 5.58 -9.23 9.44
C LYS A 37 6.57 -10.00 8.56
N LYS A 38 7.80 -9.51 8.43
CA LYS A 38 8.87 -10.17 7.65
C LYS A 38 8.43 -10.45 6.21
N TYR A 39 7.69 -9.49 5.65
CA TYR A 39 7.20 -9.51 4.28
C TYR A 39 6.22 -10.65 3.97
N ASP A 40 5.44 -11.08 4.96
CA ASP A 40 4.34 -12.03 4.76
C ASP A 40 3.14 -11.38 4.05
N GLU A 41 2.99 -11.66 2.76
CA GLU A 41 1.86 -11.17 1.96
C GLU A 41 0.51 -11.71 2.43
N ARG A 42 0.48 -12.90 3.05
CA ARG A 42 -0.76 -13.46 3.63
C ARG A 42 -1.22 -12.64 4.83
N ALA A 43 -0.28 -12.17 5.65
CA ALA A 43 -0.58 -11.28 6.76
C ALA A 43 -1.17 -9.95 6.28
N ILE A 44 -0.65 -9.38 5.18
CA ILE A 44 -1.19 -8.17 4.56
C ILE A 44 -2.58 -8.38 4.01
N ASN A 45 -2.79 -9.46 3.25
CA ASN A 45 -4.10 -9.79 2.69
C ASN A 45 -5.16 -9.93 3.79
N ARG A 46 -4.80 -10.61 4.90
CA ARG A 46 -5.68 -10.74 6.07
C ARG A 46 -5.97 -9.40 6.71
N TYR A 47 -4.95 -8.57 6.94
CA TYR A 47 -5.09 -7.24 7.53
C TYR A 47 -5.99 -6.34 6.69
N LEU A 48 -5.73 -6.22 5.39
CA LEU A 48 -6.52 -5.39 4.47
C LEU A 48 -7.96 -5.85 4.37
N ARG A 49 -8.21 -7.17 4.36
CA ARG A 49 -9.57 -7.71 4.40
C ARG A 49 -10.32 -7.28 5.65
N ILE A 50 -9.73 -7.48 6.83
CA ILE A 50 -10.34 -7.10 8.11
C ILE A 50 -10.65 -5.60 8.14
N MET A 51 -9.70 -4.76 7.72
CA MET A 51 -9.86 -3.31 7.78
C MET A 51 -10.79 -2.74 6.69
N ALA A 52 -10.92 -3.41 5.54
CA ALA A 52 -11.87 -3.05 4.49
C ALA A 52 -13.31 -3.46 4.85
N GLU A 53 -13.50 -4.54 5.60
CA GLU A 53 -14.80 -5.04 6.03
C GLU A 53 -15.29 -4.35 7.31
N SER A 54 -14.46 -4.27 8.35
CA SER A 54 -14.84 -3.78 9.68
C SER A 54 -13.67 -3.11 10.43
N PRO A 55 -13.29 -1.87 10.08
CA PRO A 55 -12.21 -1.15 10.76
C PRO A 55 -12.65 -0.68 12.17
N PRO A 56 -11.81 -0.80 13.20
CA PRO A 56 -12.04 -0.14 14.49
C PRO A 56 -11.74 1.38 14.38
N PRO A 57 -12.31 2.25 15.24
CA PRO A 57 -13.67 2.79 15.28
C PRO A 57 -14.17 3.46 13.97
N ARG A 58 -15.49 3.71 13.94
CA ARG A 58 -16.43 3.59 12.81
C ARG A 58 -16.57 4.80 11.86
N SER A 59 -15.50 5.32 11.27
CA SER A 59 -15.69 6.29 10.16
C SER A 59 -15.78 5.56 8.80
N LYS A 60 -16.85 5.81 8.03
CA LYS A 60 -16.98 5.35 6.63
C LYS A 60 -15.78 5.79 5.77
N LYS A 61 -15.16 6.92 6.14
CA LYS A 61 -13.96 7.48 5.51
C LYS A 61 -12.75 6.55 5.70
N THR A 62 -12.53 6.04 6.91
CA THR A 62 -11.48 5.08 7.23
C THR A 62 -11.64 3.78 6.44
N GLN A 63 -12.86 3.24 6.37
CA GLN A 63 -13.14 2.04 5.58
C GLN A 63 -12.85 2.23 4.09
N ARG A 64 -13.19 3.41 3.53
CA ARG A 64 -12.90 3.73 2.13
C ARG A 64 -11.40 3.70 1.83
N HIS A 65 -10.56 4.23 2.73
CA HIS A 65 -9.11 4.19 2.56
C HIS A 65 -8.58 2.76 2.52
N TYR A 66 -9.04 1.88 3.41
CA TYR A 66 -8.61 0.47 3.41
C TYR A 66 -9.13 -0.33 2.21
N LYS A 67 -10.34 -0.03 1.71
CA LYS A 67 -10.82 -0.59 0.44
C LYS A 67 -9.92 -0.18 -0.73
N GLY A 68 -9.50 1.09 -0.77
CA GLY A 68 -8.51 1.57 -1.74
C GLY A 68 -7.18 0.83 -1.63
N LEU A 69 -6.62 0.73 -0.43
CA LEU A 69 -5.39 -0.03 -0.19
C LEU A 69 -5.50 -1.50 -0.60
N GLN A 70 -6.61 -2.15 -0.26
CA GLN A 70 -6.89 -3.53 -0.67
C GLN A 70 -6.95 -3.68 -2.19
N GLN A 71 -7.58 -2.72 -2.88
CA GLN A 71 -7.63 -2.70 -4.33
C GLN A 71 -6.23 -2.59 -4.94
N ILE A 72 -5.43 -1.61 -4.48
CA ILE A 72 -4.05 -1.43 -4.96
C ILE A 72 -3.24 -2.71 -4.77
N TRP A 73 -3.29 -3.28 -3.57
CA TRP A 73 -2.53 -4.48 -3.24
C TRP A 73 -2.91 -5.68 -4.11
N ARG A 74 -4.20 -5.87 -4.39
CA ARG A 74 -4.69 -6.98 -5.23
C ARG A 74 -4.39 -6.79 -6.72
N GLU A 75 -4.44 -5.55 -7.21
CA GLU A 75 -4.19 -5.22 -8.61
C GLU A 75 -2.69 -5.11 -8.94
N TRP A 76 -1.84 -4.99 -7.92
CA TRP A 76 -0.40 -4.92 -8.08
C TRP A 76 0.21 -6.26 -8.54
N ARG A 77 0.19 -6.46 -9.86
CA ARG A 77 0.83 -7.59 -10.53
C ARG A 77 2.32 -7.28 -10.72
N THR A 78 3.15 -7.97 -9.94
CA THR A 78 4.60 -7.81 -10.00
C THR A 78 5.32 -9.10 -9.68
N ASN A 79 6.58 -9.19 -10.11
CA ASN A 79 7.51 -10.26 -9.75
C ASN A 79 8.37 -9.88 -8.55
N LEU A 80 8.28 -8.65 -8.03
CA LEU A 80 8.94 -8.23 -6.80
C LEU A 80 8.42 -9.06 -5.63
N LYS A 81 9.34 -9.46 -4.75
CA LYS A 81 9.04 -10.27 -3.57
C LYS A 81 9.61 -9.63 -2.33
N GLY A 82 9.00 -9.94 -1.19
CA GLY A 82 9.58 -9.66 0.10
C GLY A 82 9.94 -8.18 0.29
N GLU A 83 11.23 -7.94 0.58
CA GLU A 83 11.80 -6.62 0.80
C GLU A 83 11.68 -5.69 -0.41
N GLU A 84 11.86 -6.17 -1.64
CA GLU A 84 11.76 -5.33 -2.84
C GLU A 84 10.36 -4.72 -2.99
N LYS A 85 9.34 -5.51 -2.66
CA LYS A 85 7.94 -5.07 -2.65
C LYS A 85 7.69 -4.07 -1.52
N ALA A 86 8.32 -4.23 -0.35
CA ALA A 86 8.24 -3.23 0.72
C ALA A 86 8.92 -1.90 0.31
N ILE A 87 10.07 -1.97 -0.37
CA ILE A 87 10.79 -0.80 -0.88
C ILE A 87 9.96 -0.06 -1.92
N ALA A 88 9.39 -0.77 -2.91
CA ALA A 88 8.54 -0.18 -3.94
C ALA A 88 7.32 0.52 -3.33
N TRP A 89 6.67 -0.11 -2.33
CA TRP A 89 5.57 0.51 -1.60
C TRP A 89 6.01 1.79 -0.87
N GLY A 90 7.13 1.74 -0.15
CA GLY A 90 7.67 2.89 0.58
C GLY A 90 7.99 4.07 -0.34
N TRP A 91 8.60 3.81 -1.49
CA TRP A 91 8.84 4.84 -2.51
C TRP A 91 7.53 5.38 -3.10
N GLY A 92 6.56 4.52 -3.40
CA GLY A 92 5.26 4.95 -3.90
C GLY A 92 4.54 5.92 -2.95
N VAL A 93 4.60 5.65 -1.65
CA VAL A 93 4.07 6.55 -0.60
C VAL A 93 4.84 7.87 -0.55
N LYS A 94 6.18 7.83 -0.56
CA LYS A 94 7.02 9.05 -0.57
C LYS A 94 6.75 9.93 -1.79
N LEU A 95 6.67 9.34 -2.97
CA LEU A 95 6.35 10.04 -4.22
C LEU A 95 4.93 10.64 -4.18
N ALA A 96 3.97 9.95 -3.56
CA ALA A 96 2.61 10.46 -3.43
C ALA A 96 2.53 11.66 -2.49
N HIS A 97 3.36 11.71 -1.44
CA HIS A 97 3.51 12.89 -0.60
C HIS A 97 4.09 14.07 -1.38
N ALA A 98 5.11 13.84 -2.21
CA ALA A 98 5.72 14.88 -3.03
C ALA A 98 4.76 15.44 -4.11
N GLY A 99 3.89 14.57 -4.66
CA GLY A 99 2.93 14.91 -5.72
C GLY A 99 1.62 15.55 -5.26
N LYS A 100 1.40 15.73 -3.96
CA LYS A 100 0.20 16.41 -3.40
C LYS A 100 0.30 17.95 -3.36
N ARG A 101 1.30 18.51 -4.06
CA ARG A 101 1.50 19.97 -4.18
C ARG A 101 0.46 20.61 -5.09
#